data_AF-A0A346D4A5-F1
#
_entry.id   AF-A0A346D4A5-F1
#
_cell.length_a   1.000
_cell.length_b   1.000
_cell.length_c   1.000
_cell.angle_alpha   90.00
_cell.angle_beta   90.00
_cell.angle_gamma   90.00
#
_symmetry.space_group_name_H-M   'P 1'
#
loop_
_entity.id
_entity.type
_entity.pdbx_description
1 polymer ?
#
loop_
_entity_poly.entity_id
_entity_poly.type
_entity_poly.pdbx_seq_one_letter_code
_entity_poly.pdbx_strand_id
1 'polypeptide(L)'
;MEEFLKNSQTHERRILQLYVNRCWIFHGAISLMNYISSISISISPFVLPNQPMPTFATYPFSIDSGITMYLIYIHQSFVGLQCSAGLTVDCQVALMMWFAGARLEMLAQDIKQLSDIKEYRFIVEKHQQLLSYVVRVSGTMCYVAFITSCVCGIALIMFCLQLVGNQPLSVKLQFGP
;
A
#
# COMPACT_ATOMS: atom_id res chain seq x y z
N MET A 1 1.44 -6.35 -16.63
CA MET A 1 2.81 -6.03 -16.15
C MET A 1 3.70 -7.25 -16.22
N GLU A 2 3.33 -8.36 -15.55
CA GLU A 2 4.13 -9.61 -15.51
C GLU A 2 4.47 -10.18 -16.88
N GLU A 3 3.49 -10.26 -17.79
CA GLU A 3 3.71 -10.75 -19.16
C GLU A 3 4.73 -9.87 -19.92
N PHE A 4 4.68 -8.55 -19.71
CA PHE A 4 5.67 -7.64 -20.29
C PHE A 4 7.06 -7.86 -19.69
N LEU A 5 7.17 -8.03 -18.36
CA LEU A 5 8.46 -8.31 -17.70
C LEU A 5 9.10 -9.63 -18.17
N LYS A 6 8.28 -10.63 -18.48
CA LYS A 6 8.73 -11.91 -18.99
C LYS A 6 9.30 -11.78 -20.41
N ASN A 7 8.66 -10.96 -21.25
CA ASN A 7 9.01 -10.80 -22.66
C ASN A 7 9.91 -9.58 -22.94
N SER A 8 10.25 -8.79 -21.92
CA SER A 8 10.97 -7.52 -22.08
C SER A 8 12.43 -7.72 -22.50
N GLN A 9 12.91 -6.84 -23.39
CA GLN A 9 14.30 -6.80 -23.83
C GLN A 9 15.24 -6.24 -22.74
N THR A 10 16.56 -6.45 -22.89
CA THR A 10 17.57 -5.98 -21.94
C THR A 10 17.53 -4.46 -21.74
N HIS A 11 17.29 -3.69 -22.80
CA HIS A 11 17.13 -2.23 -22.72
C HIS A 11 15.88 -1.82 -21.92
N GLU A 12 14.74 -2.47 -22.16
CA GLU A 12 13.49 -2.20 -21.44
C GLU A 12 13.63 -2.53 -19.94
N ARG A 13 14.30 -3.65 -19.62
CA ARG A 13 14.61 -4.02 -18.23
C ARG A 13 15.50 -2.99 -17.54
N ARG A 14 16.46 -2.41 -18.26
CA ARG A 14 17.33 -1.36 -17.70
C ARG A 14 16.54 -0.12 -17.31
N ILE A 15 15.61 0.31 -18.17
CA ILE A 15 14.71 1.43 -17.85
C ILE A 15 13.86 1.09 -16.63
N LEU A 16 13.21 -0.08 -16.61
CA LEU A 16 12.40 -0.51 -15.47
C LEU A 16 13.21 -0.57 -14.17
N GLN A 17 14.45 -1.06 -14.21
CA GLN A 17 15.33 -1.12 -13.05
C GLN A 17 15.67 0.26 -12.51
N LEU A 18 15.80 1.29 -13.35
CA LEU A 18 16.00 2.68 -12.88
C LEU A 18 14.81 3.16 -12.05
N TYR A 19 13.59 2.86 -12.49
CA TYR A 19 12.37 3.20 -11.76
C TYR A 19 12.27 2.42 -10.44
N VAL A 20 12.56 1.12 -10.46
CA VAL A 20 12.57 0.28 -9.26
C VAL A 20 13.63 0.79 -8.27
N ASN A 21 14.85 1.02 -8.71
CA ASN A 21 15.96 1.52 -7.89
C ASN A 21 15.63 2.85 -7.21
N ARG A 22 14.79 3.68 -7.84
CA ARG A 22 14.34 4.95 -7.28
C ARG A 22 13.27 4.78 -6.19
N CYS A 23 12.41 3.75 -6.29
CA CYS A 23 11.18 3.66 -5.48
C CYS A 23 11.20 2.55 -4.44
N TRP A 24 12.06 1.53 -4.59
CA TRP A 24 12.02 0.33 -3.74
C TRP A 24 12.27 0.62 -2.26
N ILE A 25 13.14 1.59 -1.93
CA ILE A 25 13.45 1.96 -0.54
C ILE A 25 12.19 2.49 0.14
N PHE A 26 11.51 3.43 -0.52
CA PHE A 26 10.28 4.05 0.00
C PHE A 26 9.16 3.03 0.15
N HIS A 27 8.94 2.21 -0.88
CA HIS A 27 7.95 1.15 -0.87
C HIS A 27 8.22 0.11 0.23
N GLY A 28 9.48 -0.31 0.38
CA GLY A 28 9.92 -1.24 1.41
C GLY A 28 9.77 -0.66 2.82
N ALA A 29 10.17 0.61 3.02
CA ALA A 29 10.06 1.29 4.30
C ALA A 29 8.61 1.42 4.76
N ILE A 30 7.70 1.90 3.90
CA ILE A 30 6.27 2.01 4.24
C ILE A 30 5.67 0.64 4.56
N SER A 31 5.96 -0.36 3.72
CA SER A 31 5.45 -1.72 3.95
C SER A 31 5.94 -2.26 5.29
N LEU A 32 7.23 -2.08 5.60
CA LEU A 32 7.81 -2.50 6.86
C LEU A 32 7.17 -1.78 8.05
N MET A 33 6.99 -0.46 7.98
CA MET A 33 6.33 0.32 9.04
C MET A 33 4.91 -0.19 9.28
N ASN A 34 4.12 -0.42 8.22
CA ASN A 34 2.75 -0.95 8.33
C ASN A 34 2.69 -2.32 9.02
N TYR A 35 3.63 -3.22 8.72
CA TYR A 35 3.68 -4.53 9.38
C TYR A 35 4.19 -4.44 10.82
N ILE A 36 5.18 -3.58 11.10
CA ILE A 36 5.65 -3.35 12.47
C ILE A 36 4.50 -2.85 13.35
N SER A 37 3.69 -1.89 12.87
CA SER A 37 2.54 -1.40 13.63
C SER A 37 1.53 -2.50 13.98
N SER A 38 1.20 -3.39 13.04
CA SER A 38 0.28 -4.51 13.33
C SER A 38 0.89 -5.55 14.29
N ILE A 39 2.19 -5.81 14.18
CA ILE A 39 2.90 -6.70 15.12
C ILE A 39 2.91 -6.07 16.52
N SER A 40 3.15 -4.76 16.65
CA SER A 40 3.11 -4.06 17.93
C SER A 40 1.73 -4.14 18.58
N ILE A 41 0.63 -3.99 17.82
CA ILE A 41 -0.74 -4.18 18.33
C ILE A 41 -0.95 -5.62 18.80
N SER A 42 -0.44 -6.60 18.04
CA SER A 42 -0.56 -8.02 18.39
C SER A 42 0.20 -8.34 19.67
N ILE A 43 1.37 -7.73 19.91
CA ILE A 43 2.19 -7.96 21.11
C ILE A 43 1.69 -7.16 22.33
N SER A 44 0.89 -6.11 22.10
CA SER A 44 0.40 -5.19 23.15
C SER A 44 -0.16 -5.89 24.40
N PRO A 45 -0.91 -7.02 24.32
CA PRO A 45 -1.42 -7.73 25.50
C PRO A 45 -0.36 -8.29 26.44
N PHE A 46 0.85 -8.56 25.94
CA PHE A 46 1.95 -9.05 26.77
C PHE A 46 2.70 -7.93 27.49
N VAL A 47 2.58 -6.69 26.99
CA VAL A 47 3.28 -5.51 27.51
C VAL A 47 2.39 -4.70 28.44
N LEU A 48 1.08 -4.65 28.16
CA LEU A 48 0.10 -3.85 28.89
C LEU A 48 -0.69 -4.72 29.88
N PRO A 49 -0.53 -4.53 31.20
CA PRO A 49 -1.11 -5.42 32.22
C PRO A 49 -2.65 -5.43 32.26
N ASN A 50 -3.30 -4.42 31.69
CA ASN A 50 -4.77 -4.27 31.71
C ASN A 50 -5.44 -4.59 30.37
N GLN A 51 -4.72 -5.14 29.40
CA GLN A 51 -5.24 -5.42 28.06
C GLN A 51 -5.06 -6.91 27.72
N PRO A 52 -6.11 -7.75 27.86
CA PRO A 52 -5.97 -9.19 27.63
C PRO A 52 -5.93 -9.57 26.15
N MET A 53 -6.43 -8.71 25.24
CA MET A 53 -6.59 -8.99 23.81
C MET A 53 -5.94 -7.90 22.93
N PRO A 54 -5.46 -8.23 21.71
CA PRO A 54 -4.81 -7.26 20.82
C PRO A 54 -5.64 -6.02 20.54
N THR A 55 -6.96 -6.20 20.41
CA THR A 55 -7.91 -5.11 20.17
C THR A 55 -9.09 -5.18 21.14
N PHE A 56 -9.64 -4.02 21.48
CA PHE A 56 -10.86 -3.92 22.29
C PHE A 56 -12.07 -4.25 21.41
N ALA A 57 -12.69 -5.41 21.66
CA ALA A 57 -13.90 -5.84 20.97
C ALA A 57 -14.85 -6.55 21.95
N THR A 58 -16.15 -6.26 21.82
CA THR A 58 -17.20 -6.92 22.60
C THR A 58 -17.77 -8.07 21.79
N TYR A 59 -17.78 -9.27 22.39
CA TYR A 59 -18.33 -10.46 21.74
C TYR A 59 -19.61 -10.91 22.46
N PRO A 60 -20.59 -11.48 21.74
CA PRO A 60 -21.85 -11.96 22.33
C PRO A 60 -21.69 -13.30 23.10
N PHE A 61 -20.46 -13.76 23.30
CA PHE A 61 -20.10 -14.99 24.00
C PHE A 61 -18.92 -14.76 24.93
N SER A 62 -18.77 -15.60 25.96
CA SER A 62 -17.72 -15.47 26.97
C SER A 62 -16.32 -15.76 26.41
N ILE A 63 -15.36 -14.94 26.84
CA ILE A 63 -13.93 -15.02 26.45
C ILE A 63 -13.07 -15.24 27.69
N ASP A 64 -13.69 -15.66 28.80
CA ASP A 64 -13.12 -15.56 30.14
C ASP A 64 -11.92 -16.49 30.37
N SER A 65 -11.78 -17.56 29.59
CA SER A 65 -10.56 -18.38 29.43
C SER A 65 -10.84 -19.60 28.53
N GLY A 66 -9.80 -20.15 27.89
CA GLY A 66 -9.87 -21.41 27.13
C GLY A 66 -9.62 -21.28 25.62
N ILE A 67 -9.98 -22.31 24.85
CA ILE A 67 -9.71 -22.41 23.41
C ILE A 67 -10.29 -21.22 22.63
N THR A 68 -11.48 -20.75 23.01
CA THR A 68 -12.17 -19.62 22.40
C THR A 68 -11.35 -18.33 22.47
N MET A 69 -10.69 -18.07 23.60
CA MET A 69 -9.81 -16.90 23.77
C MET A 69 -8.62 -16.96 22.79
N TYR A 70 -7.96 -18.11 22.68
CA TYR A 70 -6.83 -18.29 21.75
C TYR A 70 -7.25 -18.15 20.28
N LEU A 71 -8.41 -18.69 19.91
CA LEU A 71 -8.95 -18.54 18.55
C LEU A 71 -9.24 -17.08 18.21
N ILE A 72 -9.86 -16.33 19.12
CA ILE A 72 -10.11 -14.90 18.94
C ILE A 72 -8.80 -14.13 18.83
N TYR A 73 -7.83 -14.44 19.69
CA TYR A 73 -6.52 -13.80 19.66
C TYR A 73 -5.84 -13.97 18.30
N ILE A 74 -5.79 -15.21 17.79
CA ILE A 74 -5.23 -15.52 16.46
C ILE A 74 -6.00 -14.77 15.37
N HIS A 75 -7.33 -14.77 15.45
CA HIS A 75 -8.18 -14.07 14.49
C HIS A 75 -7.92 -12.56 14.49
N GLN A 76 -7.89 -11.90 15.65
CA GLN A 76 -7.60 -10.47 15.76
C GLN A 76 -6.20 -10.13 15.21
N SER A 77 -5.21 -10.97 15.51
CA SER A 77 -3.84 -10.80 14.99
C SER A 77 -3.81 -10.94 13.47
N PHE A 78 -4.53 -11.93 12.92
CA PHE A 78 -4.63 -12.15 11.48
C PHE A 78 -5.34 -11.00 10.76
N VAL A 79 -6.44 -10.48 11.32
CA VAL A 79 -7.13 -9.30 10.80
C VAL A 79 -6.23 -8.07 10.83
N GLY A 80 -5.41 -7.91 11.89
CA GLY A 80 -4.40 -6.85 11.96
C GLY A 80 -3.41 -6.92 10.79
N LEU A 81 -2.87 -8.11 10.52
CA LEU A 81 -1.94 -8.32 9.40
C LEU A 81 -2.61 -8.09 8.04
N GLN A 82 -3.87 -8.52 7.88
CA GLN A 82 -4.66 -8.25 6.68
C GLN A 82 -4.88 -6.75 6.46
N CYS A 83 -5.14 -6.00 7.55
CA CYS A 83 -5.27 -4.54 7.50
C CYS A 83 -3.95 -3.89 7.04
N SER A 84 -2.81 -4.30 7.59
CA SER A 84 -1.50 -3.82 7.13
C SER A 84 -1.24 -4.13 5.65
N ALA A 85 -1.62 -5.31 5.16
CA ALA A 85 -1.56 -5.62 3.73
C ALA A 85 -2.45 -4.68 2.91
N GLY A 86 -3.66 -4.38 3.40
CA GLY A 86 -4.56 -3.40 2.79
C GLY A 86 -3.96 -2.00 2.69
N LEU A 87 -3.24 -1.54 3.73
CA LEU A 87 -2.53 -0.25 3.73
C LEU A 87 -1.37 -0.21 2.73
N THR A 88 -0.86 -1.35 2.27
CA THR A 88 0.15 -1.40 1.20
C THR A 88 -0.45 -1.34 -0.21
N VAL A 89 -1.77 -1.25 -0.38
CA VAL A 89 -2.41 -1.08 -1.69
C VAL A 89 -2.00 0.23 -2.36
N ASP A 90 -1.82 1.31 -1.60
CA ASP A 90 -1.35 2.60 -2.11
C ASP A 90 0.00 2.46 -2.83
N CYS A 91 0.87 1.67 -2.22
CA CYS A 91 2.18 1.28 -2.72
C CYS A 91 2.08 0.48 -4.03
N GLN A 92 1.12 -0.46 -4.14
CA GLN A 92 0.87 -1.22 -5.37
C GLN A 92 0.38 -0.33 -6.53
N VAL A 93 -0.54 0.59 -6.24
CA VAL A 93 -1.08 1.52 -7.25
C VAL A 93 0.00 2.51 -7.70
N ALA A 94 0.85 2.98 -6.78
CA ALA A 94 2.02 3.78 -7.13
C ALA A 94 2.97 3.01 -8.06
N LEU A 95 3.28 1.74 -7.77
CA LEU A 95 4.10 0.89 -8.64
C LEU A 95 3.52 0.76 -10.06
N MET A 96 2.20 0.60 -10.19
CA MET A 96 1.52 0.59 -11.50
C MET A 96 1.72 1.90 -12.25
N MET A 97 1.67 3.04 -11.54
CA MET A 97 1.90 4.35 -12.16
C MET A 97 3.36 4.53 -12.61
N TRP A 98 4.33 4.11 -11.80
CA TRP A 98 5.75 4.12 -12.18
C TRP A 98 6.01 3.24 -13.41
N PHE A 99 5.40 2.06 -13.46
CA PHE A 99 5.46 1.19 -14.64
C PHE A 99 4.84 1.85 -15.88
N ALA A 100 3.70 2.51 -15.73
CA ALA A 100 3.08 3.27 -16.82
C ALA A 100 4.00 4.40 -17.32
N GLY A 101 4.65 5.12 -16.40
CA GLY A 101 5.66 6.14 -16.72
C GLY A 101 6.86 5.58 -17.48
N ALA A 102 7.42 4.47 -17.02
CA ALA A 102 8.53 3.79 -17.71
C ALA A 102 8.15 3.37 -19.14
N ARG A 103 6.92 2.87 -19.34
CA ARG A 103 6.41 2.51 -20.67
C ARG A 103 6.21 3.72 -21.58
N LEU A 104 5.80 4.87 -21.04
CA LEU A 104 5.68 6.12 -21.80
C LEU A 104 7.05 6.65 -22.19
N GLU A 105 8.05 6.52 -21.30
CA GLU A 105 9.43 6.90 -21.60
C GLU A 105 10.04 6.03 -22.71
N MET A 106 9.84 4.71 -22.65
CA MET A 106 10.23 3.81 -23.74
C MET A 106 9.60 4.22 -25.06
N LEU A 107 8.29 4.50 -25.08
CA LEU A 107 7.59 4.94 -26.28
C LEU A 107 8.13 6.29 -26.80
N ALA A 108 8.48 7.22 -25.92
CA ALA A 108 9.09 8.49 -26.30
C ALA A 108 10.48 8.31 -26.91
N GLN A 109 11.26 7.32 -26.46
CA GLN A 109 12.53 6.95 -27.08
C GLN A 109 12.32 6.32 -28.45
N ASP A 110 11.36 5.40 -28.59
CA ASP A 110 10.98 4.80 -29.87
C ASP A 110 10.64 5.90 -30.88
N ILE A 111 9.74 6.84 -30.51
CA ILE A 111 9.32 7.97 -31.37
C ILE A 111 10.50 8.80 -31.87
N LYS A 112 11.51 9.04 -31.03
CA LYS A 112 12.69 9.83 -31.41
C LYS A 112 13.60 9.11 -32.41
N GLN A 113 13.54 7.79 -32.47
CA GLN A 113 14.37 6.96 -33.35
C GLN A 113 13.66 6.60 -34.67
N LEU A 114 12.40 7.00 -34.86
CA LEU A 114 11.67 6.71 -36.09
C LEU A 114 12.31 7.40 -37.30
N SER A 115 12.46 6.61 -38.36
CA SER A 115 12.88 7.08 -39.69
C SER A 115 11.91 6.68 -40.82
N ASP A 116 11.00 5.71 -40.59
CA ASP A 116 10.04 5.22 -41.59
C ASP A 116 8.59 5.65 -41.28
N ILE A 117 7.88 6.12 -42.30
CA ILE A 117 6.46 6.50 -42.27
C ILE A 117 5.57 5.28 -41.97
N LYS A 118 5.96 4.06 -42.36
CA LYS A 118 5.17 2.85 -42.08
C LYS A 118 5.16 2.48 -40.59
N GLU A 119 6.23 2.78 -39.87
CA GLU A 119 6.33 2.58 -38.43
C GLU A 119 5.45 3.56 -37.64
N TYR A 120 5.08 4.69 -38.26
CA TYR A 120 4.30 5.74 -37.61
C TYR A 120 2.90 5.26 -37.17
N ARG A 121 2.21 4.50 -38.01
CA ARG A 121 0.88 3.98 -37.68
C ARG A 121 0.92 3.04 -36.48
N PHE A 122 1.91 2.14 -36.44
CA PHE A 122 2.09 1.19 -35.34
C PHE A 122 2.39 1.91 -34.02
N ILE A 123 3.24 2.94 -34.06
CA ILE A 123 3.57 3.78 -32.91
C ILE A 123 2.34 4.51 -32.37
N VAL A 124 1.49 5.06 -33.25
CA VAL A 124 0.24 5.73 -32.86
C VAL A 124 -0.72 4.75 -32.18
N GLU A 125 -0.88 3.55 -32.73
CA GLU A 125 -1.71 2.51 -32.10
C GLU A 125 -1.17 2.09 -30.72
N LYS A 126 0.16 1.87 -30.60
CA LYS A 126 0.84 1.60 -29.32
C LYS A 126 0.67 2.74 -28.32
N HIS A 127 0.74 3.99 -28.78
CA HIS A 127 0.54 5.19 -27.98
C HIS A 127 -0.88 5.26 -27.40
N GLN A 128 -1.90 5.07 -28.24
CA GLN A 128 -3.30 5.13 -27.80
C GLN A 128 -3.64 4.03 -26.78
N GLN A 129 -3.14 2.81 -26.99
CA GLN A 129 -3.31 1.72 -26.03
C GLN A 129 -2.66 2.05 -24.68
N LEU A 130 -1.44 2.59 -24.70
CA LEU A 130 -0.72 2.95 -23.49
C LEU A 130 -1.39 4.13 -22.77
N LEU A 131 -1.89 5.12 -23.52
CA LEU A 131 -2.60 6.27 -22.96
C LEU A 131 -3.89 5.82 -22.25
N SER A 132 -4.65 4.90 -22.85
CA SER A 132 -5.84 4.31 -22.21
C SER A 132 -5.50 3.60 -20.90
N TYR A 133 -4.38 2.86 -20.86
CA TYR A 133 -3.88 2.24 -19.62
C TYR A 133 -3.49 3.30 -18.58
N VAL A 134 -2.74 4.32 -18.96
CA VAL A 134 -2.29 5.40 -18.06
C VAL A 134 -3.49 6.16 -17.47
N VAL A 135 -4.48 6.52 -18.29
CA VAL A 135 -5.70 7.20 -17.83
C VAL A 135 -6.43 6.35 -16.80
N ARG A 136 -6.54 5.04 -17.03
CA ARG A 136 -7.18 4.11 -16.08
C ARG A 136 -6.41 4.02 -14.76
N VAL A 137 -5.09 3.82 -14.81
CA VAL A 137 -4.25 3.72 -13.61
C VAL A 137 -4.22 5.04 -12.83
N SER A 138 -4.14 6.17 -13.53
CA SER A 138 -4.17 7.51 -12.93
C SER A 138 -5.51 7.79 -12.24
N GLY A 139 -6.63 7.40 -12.87
CA GLY A 139 -7.96 7.50 -12.26
C GLY A 139 -8.06 6.68 -10.97
N THR A 140 -7.60 5.43 -10.99
CA THR A 140 -7.54 4.59 -9.78
C THR A 140 -6.63 5.21 -8.71
N MET A 141 -5.48 5.73 -9.10
CA MET A 141 -4.56 6.38 -8.15
C MET A 141 -5.15 7.63 -7.52
N CYS A 142 -5.84 8.47 -8.30
CA CYS A 142 -6.51 9.66 -7.78
C CYS A 142 -7.58 9.28 -6.75
N TYR A 143 -8.39 8.26 -7.06
CA TYR A 143 -9.40 7.74 -6.14
C TYR A 143 -8.79 7.21 -4.84
N VAL A 144 -7.75 6.38 -4.95
CA VAL A 144 -7.04 5.82 -3.79
C VAL A 144 -6.41 6.93 -2.95
N ALA A 145 -5.69 7.86 -3.56
CA ALA A 145 -5.07 8.98 -2.88
C ALA A 145 -6.10 9.87 -2.16
N PHE A 146 -7.28 10.09 -2.77
CA PHE A 146 -8.36 10.83 -2.14
C PHE A 146 -8.89 10.12 -0.89
N ILE A 147 -9.21 8.82 -1.01
CA ILE A 147 -9.70 8.02 0.12
C ILE A 147 -8.67 7.95 1.24
N THR A 148 -7.41 7.68 0.92
CA THR A 148 -6.31 7.66 1.91
C THR A 148 -6.18 9.01 2.60
N SER A 149 -6.22 10.11 1.85
CA SER A 149 -6.14 11.47 2.43
C SER A 149 -7.30 11.76 3.39
N CYS A 150 -8.52 11.35 3.04
CA CYS A 150 -9.68 11.48 3.93
C CYS A 150 -9.51 10.64 5.20
N VAL A 151 -9.10 9.38 5.06
CA VAL A 151 -8.90 8.46 6.20
C VAL A 151 -7.79 8.97 7.12
N CYS A 152 -6.64 9.37 6.58
CA CYS A 152 -5.55 9.96 7.35
C CYS A 152 -5.98 11.24 8.05
N GLY A 153 -6.77 12.09 7.39
CA GLY A 153 -7.32 13.31 7.99
C GLY A 153 -8.22 13.02 9.20
N ILE A 154 -9.14 12.06 9.06
CA ILE A 154 -10.02 11.63 10.17
C ILE A 154 -9.19 11.01 11.30
N ALA A 155 -8.24 10.13 10.96
CA ALA A 155 -7.36 9.49 11.94
C ALA A 155 -6.55 10.53 12.74
N LEU A 156 -6.01 11.55 12.07
CA LEU A 156 -5.27 12.64 12.71
C LEU A 156 -6.16 13.43 13.68
N ILE A 157 -7.39 13.77 13.28
CA ILE A 157 -8.34 14.47 14.15
C ILE A 157 -8.64 13.63 15.40
N MET A 158 -8.95 12.34 15.21
CA MET A 158 -9.23 11.42 16.32
C MET A 158 -8.02 11.28 17.25
N PHE A 159 -6.82 11.18 16.69
CA PHE A 159 -5.58 11.15 17.45
C PHE A 159 -5.39 12.43 18.28
N CYS A 160 -5.56 13.62 17.69
CA CYS A 160 -5.47 14.88 18.42
C CYS A 160 -6.46 14.96 19.59
N LEU A 161 -7.69 14.48 19.39
CA LEU A 161 -8.70 14.40 20.45
C LEU A 161 -8.28 13.47 21.59
N GLN A 162 -7.71 12.30 21.28
CA GLN A 162 -7.20 11.37 22.28
C GLN A 162 -5.99 11.91 23.05
N LEU A 163 -5.12 12.69 22.37
CA LEU A 163 -3.95 13.30 22.98
C LEU A 163 -4.35 14.37 24.02
N VAL A 164 -5.32 15.22 23.68
CA VAL A 164 -5.89 16.24 24.58
C VAL A 164 -6.73 15.60 25.69
N GLY A 165 -7.37 14.47 25.40
CA GLY A 165 -8.15 13.71 26.37
C GLY A 165 -7.30 13.19 27.55
N ASN A 166 -7.92 13.09 28.72
CA ASN A 166 -7.30 12.57 29.94
C ASN A 166 -7.27 11.02 29.94
N GLN A 167 -6.82 10.42 28.84
CA GLN A 167 -6.71 8.98 28.66
C GLN A 167 -5.40 8.45 29.26
N PRO A 168 -5.36 7.21 29.77
CA PRO A 168 -4.14 6.61 30.29
C PRO A 168 -3.05 6.53 29.20
N LEU A 169 -1.79 6.67 29.62
CA LEU A 169 -0.65 6.76 28.71
C LEU A 169 -0.55 5.57 27.74
N SER A 170 -1.00 4.39 28.18
CA SER A 170 -1.10 3.18 27.37
C SER A 170 -1.98 3.34 26.14
N VAL A 171 -3.15 4.00 26.29
CA VAL A 171 -4.07 4.29 25.19
C VAL A 171 -3.43 5.32 24.25
N LYS A 172 -2.74 6.32 24.80
CA LYS A 172 -2.02 7.34 23.98
C LYS A 172 -0.87 6.75 23.16
N LEU A 173 -0.15 5.76 23.70
CA LEU A 173 0.92 5.05 23.00
C LEU A 173 0.38 4.04 21.97
N GLN A 174 -0.74 3.38 22.25
CA GLN A 174 -1.32 2.40 21.33
C GLN A 174 -1.90 3.03 20.07
N PHE A 175 -2.42 4.25 20.17
CA PHE A 175 -3.00 5.00 19.05
C PHE A 175 -2.11 6.16 18.56
N GLY A 176 -0.88 6.25 19.06
CA GLY A 176 0.11 7.24 18.63
C GLY A 176 0.86 6.84 17.36
N PRO A 177 1.36 7.82 16.57
CA PRO A 177 2.24 7.55 15.44
C PRO A 177 3.60 6.99 15.86
#